data_AF-A0A6S7GWA2-F1
#
_entry.id   AF-A0A6S7GWA2-F1
#
_cell.length_a   1.000
_cell.length_b   1.000
_cell.length_c   1.000
_cell.angle_alpha   90.00
_cell.angle_beta   90.00
_cell.angle_gamma   90.00
#
_symmetry.space_group_name_H-M   'P 1'
#
loop_
_entity.id
_entity.type
_entity.pdbx_description
1 polymer ?
#
loop_
_entity_poly.entity_id
_entity_poly.type
_entity_poly.pdbx_seq_one_letter_code
_entity_poly.pdbx_strand_id
1 'polypeptide(L)'
;MDGVSPFLDYYNEVFDFLHQIYRTTLTSVDMSRNNLMLSVGLGWLFEMPVIPDTMFTKSSEKISSVYQPTNSCSVWDKIDLVDQHLLYTCCPYLGELRSILAEAVLGKANKRGYMKKIKPICADNVEASSSSCPLLQTQLEDNFFRNQPEFLKKDADFIITRIYLNMVHMVKTNIIHSELEQAKLTLVTENTFDIRNWREVNKEEFKDKHKVLIMKLCNKIVDGVLDKISSEVNKECKSRSFIAVQSLTPHDINEIIIKTASGIVHQSAMNKLMEWSHQNISVIIEKLVRKDMDKMITKEQNLAANTYRVHAEDTDHPFNWFYQQLLDKESAKNKTQAHAGQSVVGESQRNDSVQKIELDDVR
;
A
#
# COMPACT_ATOMS: atom_id res chain seq x y z
N MET A 1 -47.85 -12.37 19.63
CA MET A 1 -48.51 -11.29 20.38
C MET A 1 -48.69 -10.13 19.42
N ASP A 2 -49.85 -9.49 19.37
CA ASP A 2 -49.95 -8.23 18.64
C ASP A 2 -49.09 -7.16 19.35
N GLY A 3 -48.74 -6.08 18.64
CA GLY A 3 -47.87 -5.03 19.19
C GLY A 3 -48.54 -4.14 20.26
N VAL A 4 -49.82 -4.33 20.55
CA VAL A 4 -50.63 -3.47 21.46
C VAL A 4 -50.98 -4.22 22.75
N SER A 5 -51.00 -5.54 22.72
CA SER A 5 -51.37 -6.45 23.82
C SER A 5 -50.58 -6.20 25.10
N PRO A 6 -49.25 -5.96 25.07
CA PRO A 6 -48.47 -5.70 26.27
C PRO A 6 -48.83 -4.38 26.97
N PHE A 7 -49.51 -3.45 26.29
CA PHE A 7 -49.87 -2.15 26.87
C PHE A 7 -51.23 -2.17 27.58
N LEU A 8 -51.97 -3.28 27.52
CA LEU A 8 -53.23 -3.43 28.23
C LEU A 8 -52.97 -3.67 29.72
N ASP A 9 -53.76 -3.01 30.57
CA ASP A 9 -53.61 -3.04 32.03
C ASP A 9 -53.63 -4.45 32.63
N TYR A 10 -54.44 -5.36 32.06
CA TYR A 10 -54.47 -6.76 32.48
C TYR A 10 -53.14 -7.49 32.30
N TYR A 11 -52.41 -7.22 31.21
CA TYR A 11 -51.12 -7.86 30.98
C TYR A 11 -50.01 -7.20 31.81
N ASN A 12 -50.12 -5.91 32.12
CA ASN A 12 -49.17 -5.21 32.97
C ASN A 12 -49.07 -5.86 34.37
N GLU A 13 -50.19 -6.23 34.99
CA GLU A 13 -50.18 -6.91 36.30
C GLU A 13 -49.49 -8.28 36.24
N VAL A 14 -49.72 -9.03 35.17
CA VAL A 14 -49.08 -10.34 34.97
C VAL A 14 -47.58 -10.19 34.74
N PHE A 15 -47.16 -9.22 33.93
CA PHE A 15 -45.74 -8.97 33.69
C PHE A 15 -45.02 -8.43 34.93
N ASP A 16 -45.67 -7.58 35.72
CA ASP A 16 -45.15 -7.11 37.00
C ASP A 16 -44.92 -8.29 37.97
N PHE A 17 -45.89 -9.21 38.06
CA PHE A 17 -45.77 -10.41 38.88
C PHE A 17 -44.64 -11.34 38.40
N LEU A 18 -44.54 -11.59 37.09
CA LEU A 18 -43.46 -12.39 36.50
C LEU A 18 -42.10 -11.73 36.70
N HIS A 19 -42.01 -10.40 36.61
CA HIS A 19 -40.78 -9.66 36.86
C HIS A 19 -40.36 -9.76 38.33
N GLN A 20 -41.32 -9.72 39.25
CA GLN A 20 -41.07 -9.94 40.67
C GLN A 20 -40.50 -11.32 40.95
N ILE A 21 -41.06 -12.37 40.32
CA ILE A 21 -40.53 -13.73 40.40
C ILE A 21 -39.09 -13.74 39.88
N TYR A 22 -38.84 -13.21 38.68
CA TYR A 22 -37.50 -13.14 38.08
C TYR A 22 -36.46 -12.49 39.01
N ARG A 23 -36.79 -11.33 39.61
CA ARG A 23 -35.92 -10.61 40.57
C ARG A 23 -35.66 -11.42 41.82
N THR A 24 -36.69 -12.05 42.37
CA THR A 24 -36.59 -12.85 43.60
C THR A 24 -35.73 -14.08 43.37
N THR A 25 -35.90 -14.75 42.24
CA THR A 25 -35.08 -15.89 41.82
C THR A 25 -33.62 -15.48 41.63
N LEU A 26 -33.35 -14.35 40.97
CA LEU A 26 -31.98 -13.86 40.73
C LEU A 26 -31.24 -13.45 42.01
N THR A 27 -31.97 -12.99 43.03
CA THR A 27 -31.39 -12.54 44.31
C THR A 27 -31.22 -13.69 45.31
N SER A 28 -31.70 -14.89 44.99
CA SER A 28 -31.57 -16.05 45.87
C SER A 28 -30.10 -16.49 46.01
N VAL A 29 -29.64 -16.66 47.26
CA VAL A 29 -28.25 -17.05 47.56
C VAL A 29 -27.96 -18.48 47.12
N ASP A 30 -28.96 -19.35 47.19
CA ASP A 30 -28.90 -20.74 46.74
C ASP A 30 -29.62 -20.88 45.38
N MET A 31 -28.88 -20.68 44.30
CA MET A 31 -29.41 -20.85 42.94
C MET A 31 -29.60 -22.34 42.63
N SER A 32 -30.79 -22.88 42.94
CA SER A 32 -31.19 -24.22 42.51
C SER A 32 -31.30 -24.30 40.98
N ARG A 33 -31.31 -25.52 40.43
CA ARG A 33 -31.49 -25.72 38.97
C ARG A 33 -32.84 -25.22 38.49
N ASN A 34 -33.86 -25.33 39.35
CA ASN A 34 -35.18 -24.78 39.10
C ASN A 34 -35.12 -23.25 38.96
N ASN A 35 -34.41 -22.59 39.88
CA ASN A 35 -34.22 -21.14 39.87
C ASN A 35 -33.52 -20.70 38.59
N LEU A 36 -32.45 -21.41 38.19
CA LEU A 36 -31.73 -21.11 36.97
C LEU A 36 -32.61 -21.26 35.71
N MET A 37 -33.39 -22.34 35.61
CA MET A 37 -34.32 -22.56 34.50
C MET A 37 -35.37 -21.43 34.43
N LEU A 38 -35.93 -21.06 35.57
CA LEU A 38 -36.93 -20.00 35.66
C LEU A 38 -36.35 -18.63 35.29
N SER A 39 -35.14 -18.31 35.77
CA SER A 39 -34.43 -17.09 35.39
C SER A 39 -34.14 -17.03 33.91
N VAL A 40 -33.68 -18.12 33.31
CA VAL A 40 -33.42 -18.20 31.88
C VAL A 40 -34.69 -18.01 31.06
N GLY A 41 -35.77 -18.73 31.40
CA GLY A 41 -37.03 -18.64 30.66
C GLY A 41 -37.67 -17.26 30.75
N LEU A 42 -37.67 -16.65 31.95
CA LEU A 42 -38.20 -15.31 32.15
C LEU A 42 -37.30 -14.24 31.52
N GLY A 43 -35.97 -14.38 31.59
CA GLY A 43 -35.03 -13.50 30.91
C GLY A 43 -35.28 -13.47 29.40
N TRP A 44 -35.42 -14.65 28.78
CA TRP A 44 -35.74 -14.74 27.36
C TRP A 44 -37.09 -14.10 27.01
N LEU A 45 -38.13 -14.33 27.84
CA LEU A 45 -39.43 -13.69 27.66
C LEU A 45 -39.30 -12.16 27.62
N PHE A 46 -38.51 -11.60 28.55
CA PHE A 46 -38.30 -10.16 28.68
C PHE A 46 -37.40 -9.53 27.61
N GLU A 47 -36.57 -10.30 26.92
CA GLU A 47 -35.79 -9.84 25.76
C GLU A 47 -36.60 -9.78 24.45
N MET A 48 -37.84 -10.26 24.45
CA MET A 48 -38.69 -10.20 23.26
C MET A 48 -39.04 -8.75 22.91
N PRO A 49 -38.83 -8.31 21.64
CA PRO A 49 -39.01 -6.90 21.22
C PRO A 49 -40.44 -6.39 21.33
N VAL A 50 -41.40 -7.28 21.57
CA VAL A 50 -42.81 -6.96 21.78
C VAL A 50 -43.03 -6.44 23.20
N ILE A 51 -42.17 -6.78 24.17
CA ILE A 51 -42.31 -6.33 25.55
C ILE A 51 -41.62 -4.97 25.72
N PRO A 52 -42.33 -3.92 26.16
CA PRO A 52 -41.75 -2.58 26.30
C PRO A 52 -40.75 -2.49 27.46
N ASP A 53 -39.58 -1.90 27.19
CA ASP A 53 -38.55 -1.64 28.22
C ASP A 53 -39.05 -0.78 29.39
N THR A 54 -40.08 0.02 29.14
CA THR A 54 -40.72 0.90 30.14
C THR A 54 -41.47 0.14 31.25
N MET A 55 -41.68 -1.18 31.12
CA MET A 55 -42.21 -2.01 32.21
C MET A 55 -41.18 -2.23 33.33
N PHE A 56 -39.89 -2.35 32.98
CA PHE A 56 -38.83 -2.65 33.95
C PHE A 56 -38.49 -1.48 34.86
N THR A 57 -38.83 -0.25 34.46
CA THR A 57 -38.57 0.97 35.23
C THR A 57 -39.71 1.31 36.20
N LYS A 58 -40.97 1.02 35.83
CA LYS A 58 -42.16 1.28 36.67
C LYS A 58 -42.31 0.28 37.83
N SER A 59 -41.92 -0.97 37.61
CA SER A 59 -42.04 -2.02 38.62
C SER A 59 -41.13 -1.76 39.83
N SER A 60 -40.02 -1.02 39.67
CA SER A 60 -39.03 -0.77 40.73
C SER A 60 -39.56 -0.04 41.97
N GLU A 61 -40.63 0.75 41.88
CA GLU A 61 -41.13 1.56 43.01
C GLU A 61 -42.16 0.84 43.88
N LYS A 62 -42.81 -0.22 43.39
CA LYS A 62 -43.82 -0.99 44.16
C LYS A 62 -43.25 -2.18 44.96
N ILE A 63 -41.98 -2.50 44.78
CA ILE A 63 -41.36 -3.79 45.19
C ILE A 63 -41.12 -3.92 46.71
N SER A 64 -41.23 -2.85 47.49
CA SER A 64 -40.81 -2.91 48.90
C SER A 64 -41.88 -3.39 49.90
N SER A 65 -43.16 -3.58 49.53
CA SER A 65 -44.20 -3.70 50.57
C SER A 65 -45.25 -4.81 50.47
N VAL A 66 -45.37 -5.59 49.39
CA VAL A 66 -46.62 -6.39 49.20
C VAL A 66 -46.48 -7.91 49.30
N TYR A 67 -45.31 -8.52 49.08
CA TYR A 67 -45.21 -9.99 49.14
C TYR A 67 -43.97 -10.45 49.90
N GLN A 68 -44.06 -10.41 51.23
CA GLN A 68 -43.31 -11.37 52.03
C GLN A 68 -44.02 -12.73 51.91
N PRO A 69 -43.37 -13.79 51.40
CA PRO A 69 -43.98 -15.10 51.37
C PRO A 69 -44.24 -15.52 52.82
N THR A 70 -45.51 -15.77 53.14
CA THR A 70 -45.88 -16.38 54.41
C THR A 70 -45.22 -17.75 54.48
N ASN A 71 -44.61 -18.03 55.63
CA ASN A 71 -43.55 -19.01 55.86
C ASN A 71 -43.96 -20.49 55.74
N SER A 72 -45.03 -20.83 55.00
CA SER A 72 -45.66 -22.16 55.02
C SER A 72 -45.55 -22.96 53.70
N CYS A 73 -45.02 -22.41 52.61
CA CYS A 73 -44.90 -23.11 51.32
C CYS A 73 -43.46 -23.48 50.92
N SER A 74 -42.53 -23.61 51.87
CA SER A 74 -41.08 -23.69 51.59
C SER A 74 -40.55 -25.08 51.22
N VAL A 75 -41.42 -26.09 51.10
CA VAL A 75 -41.00 -27.48 50.87
C VAL A 75 -41.00 -27.84 49.38
N TRP A 76 -41.97 -27.35 48.61
CA TRP A 76 -42.11 -27.71 47.19
C TRP A 76 -41.10 -26.99 46.30
N ASP A 77 -40.78 -25.73 46.61
CA ASP A 77 -39.80 -24.94 45.84
C ASP A 77 -38.35 -25.45 46.00
N LYS A 78 -38.09 -26.28 47.02
CA LYS A 78 -36.78 -26.90 47.30
C LYS A 78 -36.61 -28.29 46.69
N ILE A 79 -37.65 -28.84 46.05
CA ILE A 79 -37.53 -30.11 45.34
C ILE A 79 -36.87 -29.82 44.00
N ASP A 80 -35.68 -30.36 43.76
CA ASP A 80 -34.98 -30.26 42.46
C ASP A 80 -35.73 -31.07 41.39
N LEU A 81 -36.78 -30.48 40.83
CA LEU A 81 -37.58 -31.03 39.74
C LEU A 81 -36.82 -30.98 38.40
N VAL A 82 -35.95 -29.97 38.23
CA VAL A 82 -35.15 -29.79 37.03
C VAL A 82 -33.86 -30.57 37.15
N ASP A 83 -33.77 -31.67 36.42
CA ASP A 83 -32.53 -32.40 36.26
C ASP A 83 -31.57 -31.68 35.30
N GLN A 84 -30.30 -32.07 35.34
CA GLN A 84 -29.28 -31.46 34.50
C GLN A 84 -29.53 -31.70 33.01
N HIS A 85 -30.13 -32.85 32.66
CA HIS A 85 -30.44 -33.19 31.27
C HIS A 85 -31.54 -32.29 30.70
N LEU A 86 -32.63 -32.09 31.45
CA LEU A 86 -33.72 -31.18 31.08
C LEU A 86 -33.23 -29.75 30.93
N LEU A 87 -32.36 -29.28 31.84
CA LEU A 87 -31.77 -27.95 31.75
C LEU A 87 -31.00 -27.76 30.43
N TYR A 88 -30.13 -28.70 30.05
CA TYR A 88 -29.41 -28.60 28.78
C TYR A 88 -30.26 -28.89 27.54
N THR A 89 -31.36 -29.63 27.69
CA THR A 89 -32.32 -29.86 26.60
C THR A 89 -33.11 -28.59 26.28
N CYS A 90 -33.61 -27.89 27.31
CA CYS A 90 -34.36 -26.65 27.13
C CYS A 90 -33.44 -25.45 26.80
N CYS A 91 -32.20 -25.47 27.28
CA CYS A 91 -31.25 -24.37 27.14
C CYS A 91 -29.90 -24.88 26.61
N PRO A 92 -29.83 -25.31 25.32
CA PRO A 92 -28.64 -25.94 24.75
C PRO A 92 -27.39 -25.04 24.80
N TYR A 93 -27.59 -23.72 24.70
CA TYR A 93 -26.53 -22.71 24.78
C TYR A 93 -25.78 -22.72 26.12
N LEU A 94 -26.41 -23.18 27.22
CA LEU A 94 -25.72 -23.31 28.51
C LEU A 94 -24.60 -24.34 28.45
N GLY A 95 -24.73 -25.37 27.60
CA GLY A 95 -23.70 -26.39 27.39
C GLY A 95 -22.46 -25.81 26.71
N GLU A 96 -22.69 -24.99 25.68
CA GLU A 96 -21.64 -24.26 24.97
C GLU A 96 -20.98 -23.21 25.88
N LEU A 97 -21.77 -22.44 26.63
CA LEU A 97 -21.26 -21.46 27.59
C LEU A 97 -20.39 -22.13 28.66
N ARG A 98 -20.84 -23.28 29.20
CA ARG A 98 -20.04 -24.09 30.12
C ARG A 98 -18.73 -24.55 29.46
N SER A 99 -18.76 -24.98 28.19
CA SER A 99 -17.56 -25.39 27.46
C SER A 99 -16.59 -24.22 27.27
N ILE A 100 -17.08 -23.05 26.89
CA ILE A 100 -16.27 -21.83 26.71
C ILE A 100 -15.66 -21.38 28.04
N LEU A 101 -16.46 -21.34 29.11
CA LEU A 101 -15.98 -21.00 30.45
C LEU A 101 -14.95 -22.02 30.96
N ALA A 102 -15.16 -23.31 30.71
CA ALA A 102 -14.19 -24.35 31.04
C ALA A 102 -12.89 -24.19 30.25
N GLU A 103 -12.94 -23.88 28.96
CA GLU A 103 -11.75 -23.60 28.14
C GLU A 103 -11.03 -22.33 28.59
N ALA A 104 -11.77 -21.30 29.03
CA ALA A 104 -11.23 -20.05 29.56
C ALA A 104 -10.49 -20.28 30.89
N VAL A 105 -11.09 -21.02 31.82
CA VAL A 105 -10.46 -21.39 33.11
C VAL A 105 -9.22 -22.26 32.89
N LEU A 106 -9.22 -23.12 31.86
CA LEU A 106 -8.08 -23.96 31.49
C LEU A 106 -7.01 -23.24 30.65
N GLY A 107 -7.17 -21.93 30.38
CA GLY A 107 -6.22 -21.14 29.60
C GLY A 107 -6.11 -21.57 28.11
N LYS A 108 -7.08 -22.35 27.61
CA LYS A 108 -7.06 -22.94 26.26
C LYS A 108 -7.89 -22.17 25.23
N ALA A 109 -8.46 -21.02 25.60
CA ALA A 109 -9.26 -20.13 24.75
C ALA A 109 -8.59 -19.70 23.41
N ASN A 110 -7.31 -20.02 23.19
CA ASN A 110 -6.55 -19.67 22.00
C ASN A 110 -6.52 -20.74 20.89
N LYS A 111 -7.09 -21.95 21.07
CA LYS A 111 -6.84 -23.04 20.10
C LYS A 111 -7.98 -23.38 19.14
N ARG A 112 -9.27 -23.14 19.43
CA ARG A 112 -10.37 -23.59 18.53
C ARG A 112 -11.69 -22.79 18.58
N GLY A 113 -11.66 -21.46 18.59
CA GLY A 113 -12.90 -20.67 18.59
C GLY A 113 -12.91 -19.54 17.57
N TYR A 114 -13.97 -19.48 16.76
CA TYR A 114 -14.35 -18.38 15.84
C TYR A 114 -14.59 -17.02 16.55
N MET A 115 -14.07 -16.83 17.75
CA MET A 115 -14.17 -15.60 18.51
C MET A 115 -13.03 -14.70 18.08
N LYS A 116 -13.28 -13.88 17.04
CA LYS A 116 -12.37 -12.79 16.66
C LYS A 116 -12.15 -11.95 17.91
N LYS A 117 -10.96 -12.05 18.50
CA LYS A 117 -10.53 -11.21 19.61
C LYS A 117 -10.69 -9.76 19.16
N ILE A 118 -11.75 -9.10 19.61
CA ILE A 118 -11.81 -7.64 19.61
C ILE A 118 -10.75 -7.26 20.63
N LYS A 119 -9.55 -6.89 20.16
CA LYS A 119 -8.60 -6.20 21.02
C LYS A 119 -9.18 -4.81 21.23
N PRO A 120 -9.63 -4.43 22.44
CA PRO A 120 -9.87 -3.04 22.71
C PRO A 120 -8.52 -2.34 22.55
N ILE A 121 -8.40 -1.51 21.51
CA ILE A 121 -7.26 -0.63 21.35
C ILE A 121 -7.46 0.47 22.38
N CYS A 122 -6.62 0.51 23.41
CA CYS A 122 -6.56 1.66 24.31
C CYS A 122 -6.27 2.89 23.45
N ALA A 123 -7.18 3.85 23.46
CA ALA A 123 -6.93 5.18 22.93
C ALA A 123 -6.00 5.91 23.91
N ASP A 124 -4.71 5.56 23.89
CA ASP A 124 -3.71 6.42 24.51
C ASP A 124 -3.65 7.70 23.69
N ASN A 125 -3.82 8.83 24.38
CA ASN A 125 -3.88 10.18 23.83
C ASN A 125 -2.88 10.37 22.69
N VAL A 126 -3.42 10.53 21.47
CA VAL A 126 -2.65 10.98 20.30
C VAL A 126 -2.39 12.47 20.48
N GLU A 127 -1.42 12.80 21.33
CA GLU A 127 -0.62 13.98 21.06
C GLU A 127 0.07 13.73 19.72
N ALA A 128 -0.14 14.68 18.81
CA ALA A 128 0.24 14.62 17.41
C ALA A 128 1.72 14.27 17.23
N SER A 129 2.03 12.98 17.09
CA SER A 129 3.27 12.51 16.50
C SER A 129 3.06 12.47 14.99
N SER A 130 3.67 13.47 14.35
CA SER A 130 3.82 13.60 12.91
C SER A 130 4.66 12.45 12.34
N SER A 131 4.08 11.27 12.22
CA SER A 131 4.43 10.25 11.24
C SER A 131 3.55 9.04 11.49
N SER A 132 2.55 8.84 10.62
CA SER A 132 1.88 7.55 10.53
C SER A 132 2.95 6.48 10.33
N CYS A 133 3.06 5.53 11.26
CA CYS A 133 3.92 4.39 11.07
C CYS A 133 3.49 3.72 9.75
N PRO A 134 4.38 3.54 8.74
CA PRO A 134 3.99 3.01 7.43
C PRO A 134 3.35 1.63 7.55
N LEU A 135 3.74 0.85 8.57
CA LEU A 135 3.12 -0.42 8.90
C LEU A 135 1.65 -0.28 9.35
N LEU A 136 1.31 0.75 10.13
CA LEU A 136 -0.06 1.03 10.55
C LEU A 136 -0.92 1.41 9.35
N GLN A 137 -0.39 2.23 8.44
CA GLN A 137 -1.09 2.61 7.22
C GLN A 137 -1.41 1.37 6.37
N THR A 138 -0.44 0.49 6.12
CA THR A 138 -0.67 -0.76 5.37
C THR A 138 -1.71 -1.66 6.05
N GLN A 139 -1.70 -1.75 7.39
CA GLN A 139 -2.70 -2.52 8.14
C GLN A 139 -4.12 -1.94 8.00
N LEU A 140 -4.26 -0.62 8.00
CA LEU A 140 -5.54 0.06 7.81
C LEU A 140 -6.07 -0.15 6.38
N GLU A 141 -5.21 -0.07 5.37
CA GLU A 141 -5.55 -0.32 3.97
C GLU A 141 -5.99 -1.79 3.75
N ASP A 142 -5.27 -2.75 4.34
CA ASP A 142 -5.67 -4.16 4.32
C ASP A 142 -6.98 -4.41 5.06
N ASN A 143 -7.23 -3.72 6.18
CA ASN A 143 -8.48 -3.82 6.91
C ASN A 143 -9.65 -3.24 6.11
N PHE A 144 -9.43 -2.11 5.42
CA PHE A 144 -10.41 -1.52 4.53
C PHE A 144 -10.86 -2.55 3.49
N PHE A 145 -9.95 -3.17 2.74
CA PHE A 145 -10.33 -4.15 1.72
C PHE A 145 -10.96 -5.43 2.29
N ARG A 146 -10.64 -5.84 3.53
CA ARG A 146 -11.30 -6.98 4.20
C ARG A 146 -12.78 -6.72 4.51
N ASN A 147 -13.16 -5.46 4.68
CA ASN A 147 -14.54 -5.06 4.95
C ASN A 147 -15.34 -4.77 3.66
N GLN A 148 -14.69 -4.85 2.49
CA GLN A 148 -15.31 -4.59 1.19
C GLN A 148 -15.49 -5.89 0.38
N PRO A 149 -16.32 -5.87 -0.68
CA PRO A 149 -16.44 -7.00 -1.59
C PRO A 149 -15.10 -7.39 -2.22
N GLU A 150 -14.88 -8.69 -2.42
CA GLU A 150 -13.58 -9.23 -2.85
C GLU A 150 -13.14 -8.73 -4.24
N PHE A 151 -14.09 -8.37 -5.12
CA PHE A 151 -13.78 -7.80 -6.43
C PHE A 151 -13.07 -6.46 -6.32
N LEU A 152 -13.42 -5.62 -5.34
CA LEU A 152 -12.86 -4.27 -5.20
C LEU A 152 -11.35 -4.33 -4.93
N LYS A 153 -10.90 -5.32 -4.15
CA LYS A 153 -9.47 -5.54 -3.92
C LYS A 153 -8.75 -5.96 -5.21
N LYS A 154 -9.32 -6.90 -5.95
CA LYS A 154 -8.75 -7.40 -7.22
C LYS A 154 -8.65 -6.29 -8.26
N ASP A 155 -9.69 -5.46 -8.36
CA ASP A 155 -9.71 -4.32 -9.27
C ASP A 155 -8.69 -3.25 -8.83
N ALA A 156 -8.62 -2.94 -7.53
CA ALA A 156 -7.60 -2.02 -6.99
C ALA A 156 -6.18 -2.50 -7.32
N ASP A 157 -5.85 -3.77 -7.10
CA ASP A 157 -4.53 -4.34 -7.40
C ASP A 157 -4.20 -4.29 -8.90
N PHE A 158 -5.20 -4.56 -9.75
CA PHE A 158 -5.07 -4.43 -11.20
C PHE A 158 -4.81 -2.98 -11.63
N ILE A 159 -5.61 -2.04 -11.10
CA ILE A 159 -5.48 -0.61 -11.39
C ILE A 159 -4.11 -0.10 -10.93
N ILE A 160 -3.67 -0.44 -9.71
CA ILE A 160 -2.34 -0.05 -9.19
C ILE A 160 -1.25 -0.47 -10.19
N THR A 161 -1.29 -1.71 -10.65
CA THR A 161 -0.29 -2.25 -11.58
C THR A 161 -0.31 -1.51 -12.92
N ARG A 162 -1.50 -1.25 -13.47
CA ARG A 162 -1.66 -0.55 -14.76
C ARG A 162 -1.25 0.92 -14.70
N ILE A 163 -1.68 1.60 -13.65
CA ILE A 163 -1.35 3.01 -13.41
C ILE A 163 0.16 3.18 -13.21
N TYR A 164 0.79 2.32 -12.40
CA TYR A 164 2.23 2.29 -12.21
C TYR A 164 2.99 2.13 -13.53
N LEU A 165 2.65 1.13 -14.36
CA LEU A 165 3.35 0.89 -15.62
C LEU A 165 3.19 2.07 -16.61
N ASN A 166 2.00 2.64 -16.67
CA ASN A 166 1.74 3.83 -17.49
C ASN A 166 2.58 5.03 -17.04
N MET A 167 2.78 5.22 -15.73
CA MET A 167 3.64 6.28 -15.21
C MET A 167 5.10 6.06 -15.53
N VAL A 168 5.59 4.83 -15.36
CA VAL A 168 6.97 4.47 -15.74
C VAL A 168 7.20 4.77 -17.22
N HIS A 169 6.23 4.44 -18.09
CA HIS A 169 6.30 4.78 -19.50
C HIS A 169 6.35 6.30 -19.71
N MET A 170 5.45 7.06 -19.09
CA MET A 170 5.41 8.53 -19.20
C MET A 170 6.71 9.20 -18.73
N VAL A 171 7.29 8.71 -17.62
CA VAL A 171 8.58 9.18 -17.12
C VAL A 171 9.67 8.91 -18.16
N LYS A 172 9.75 7.68 -18.70
CA LYS A 172 10.76 7.30 -19.68
C LYS A 172 10.66 8.08 -20.99
N THR A 173 9.45 8.20 -21.56
CA THR A 173 9.28 8.76 -22.90
C THR A 173 9.18 10.27 -22.92
N ASN A 174 8.57 10.87 -21.90
CA ASN A 174 8.25 12.31 -21.94
C ASN A 174 9.18 13.08 -21.00
N ILE A 175 9.25 12.69 -19.72
CA ILE A 175 9.92 13.49 -18.69
C ILE A 175 11.45 13.42 -18.84
N ILE A 176 12.01 12.21 -18.94
CA ILE A 176 13.47 12.04 -19.11
C ILE A 176 13.94 12.69 -20.42
N HIS A 177 13.19 12.54 -21.51
CA HIS A 177 13.55 13.18 -22.78
C HIS A 177 13.43 14.71 -22.71
N SER A 178 12.37 15.25 -22.10
CA SER A 178 12.21 16.70 -21.94
C SER A 178 13.33 17.32 -21.11
N GLU A 179 13.69 16.71 -19.97
CA GLU A 179 14.79 17.17 -19.13
C GLU A 179 16.15 17.03 -19.81
N LEU A 180 16.36 15.95 -20.56
CA LEU A 180 17.57 15.78 -21.35
C LEU A 180 17.73 16.87 -22.41
N GLU A 181 16.65 17.23 -23.12
CA GLU A 181 16.68 18.33 -24.10
C GLU A 181 16.87 19.70 -23.42
N GLN A 182 16.27 19.94 -22.26
CA GLN A 182 16.50 21.17 -21.49
C GLN A 182 17.94 21.27 -20.95
N ALA A 183 18.52 20.17 -20.53
CA ALA A 183 19.92 20.11 -20.12
C ALA A 183 20.86 20.35 -21.31
N LYS A 184 20.55 19.82 -22.51
CA LYS A 184 21.28 20.14 -23.74
C LYS A 184 21.24 21.63 -24.05
N LEU A 185 20.06 22.24 -23.99
CA LEU A 185 19.93 23.69 -24.21
C LEU A 185 20.75 24.46 -23.18
N THR A 186 20.66 24.10 -21.90
CA THR A 186 21.43 24.78 -20.84
C THR A 186 22.94 24.64 -21.04
N LEU A 187 23.42 23.46 -21.49
CA LEU A 187 24.81 23.24 -21.86
C LEU A 187 25.29 24.08 -23.05
N VAL A 188 24.39 24.41 -23.98
CA VAL A 188 24.69 25.24 -25.15
C VAL A 188 24.64 26.73 -24.80
N THR A 189 23.72 27.15 -23.92
CA THR A 189 23.52 28.57 -23.56
C THR A 189 24.50 29.05 -22.47
N GLU A 190 24.81 28.20 -21.49
CA GLU A 190 25.94 28.42 -20.59
C GLU A 190 27.19 28.01 -21.38
N ASN A 191 27.93 28.97 -21.96
CA ASN A 191 29.19 28.89 -22.75
C ASN A 191 30.35 28.06 -22.12
N THR A 192 30.06 27.03 -21.34
CA THR A 192 30.99 26.13 -20.65
C THR A 192 31.41 24.95 -21.51
N PHE A 193 30.70 24.65 -22.61
CA PHE A 193 31.01 23.55 -23.51
C PHE A 193 31.59 24.03 -24.86
N ASP A 194 32.65 24.82 -24.78
CA ASP A 194 33.45 25.19 -25.95
C ASP A 194 34.41 24.04 -26.27
N ILE A 195 33.91 22.98 -26.92
CA ILE A 195 34.69 21.78 -27.28
C ILE A 195 35.95 22.15 -28.10
N ARG A 196 35.93 23.33 -28.75
CA ARG A 196 37.05 23.92 -29.48
C ARG A 196 38.25 24.25 -28.59
N ASN A 197 38.05 24.71 -27.36
CA ASN A 197 39.12 25.17 -26.46
C ASN A 197 39.82 24.02 -25.71
N TRP A 198 39.18 22.86 -25.55
CA TRP A 198 39.70 21.78 -24.69
C TRP A 198 40.57 20.75 -25.40
N ARG A 199 40.69 20.83 -26.73
CA ARG A 199 41.55 19.95 -27.55
C ARG A 199 43.05 20.10 -27.19
N GLU A 200 43.44 21.22 -26.58
CA GLU A 200 44.84 21.58 -26.31
C GLU A 200 45.34 21.17 -24.92
N VAL A 201 44.47 20.84 -23.96
CA VAL A 201 44.89 20.58 -22.57
C VAL A 201 44.72 19.09 -22.22
N ASN A 202 45.85 18.37 -22.18
CA ASN A 202 46.08 17.02 -21.63
C ASN A 202 44.87 16.05 -21.52
N LYS A 203 44.88 15.00 -22.37
CA LYS A 203 43.86 13.93 -22.48
C LYS A 203 43.39 13.28 -21.16
N GLU A 204 44.26 13.20 -20.15
CA GLU A 204 43.97 12.54 -18.86
C GLU A 204 43.19 13.48 -17.91
N GLU A 205 43.66 14.72 -17.72
CA GLU A 205 42.93 15.74 -16.94
C GLU A 205 41.58 16.11 -17.57
N PHE A 206 41.50 16.07 -18.91
CA PHE A 206 40.25 16.26 -19.64
C PHE A 206 39.23 15.17 -19.26
N LYS A 207 39.62 13.90 -19.21
CA LYS A 207 38.72 12.80 -18.85
C LYS A 207 38.17 12.93 -17.43
N ASP A 208 39.02 13.31 -16.48
CA ASP A 208 38.60 13.43 -15.07
C ASP A 208 37.70 14.65 -14.83
N LYS A 209 38.06 15.82 -15.35
CA LYS A 209 37.21 17.03 -15.24
C LYS A 209 35.89 16.87 -16.01
N HIS A 210 35.92 16.21 -17.17
CA HIS A 210 34.73 15.88 -17.96
C HIS A 210 33.80 14.89 -17.25
N LYS A 211 34.36 13.89 -16.55
CA LYS A 211 33.58 12.94 -15.74
C LYS A 211 32.86 13.65 -14.58
N VAL A 212 33.52 14.63 -13.94
CA VAL A 212 32.90 15.43 -12.86
C VAL A 212 31.76 16.32 -13.39
N LEU A 213 31.92 16.92 -14.57
CA LEU A 213 30.87 17.73 -15.20
C LEU A 213 29.66 16.88 -15.62
N ILE A 214 29.89 15.71 -16.21
CA ILE A 214 28.83 14.73 -16.51
C ILE A 214 28.08 14.36 -15.23
N MET A 215 28.80 14.07 -14.14
CA MET A 215 28.17 13.71 -12.87
C MET A 215 27.29 14.84 -12.33
N LYS A 216 27.77 16.09 -12.36
CA LYS A 216 26.98 17.27 -11.95
C LYS A 216 25.72 17.44 -12.79
N LEU A 217 25.83 17.26 -14.11
CA LEU A 217 24.70 17.36 -15.03
C LEU A 217 23.70 16.22 -14.83
N CYS A 218 24.18 14.99 -14.67
CA CYS A 218 23.34 13.84 -14.34
C CYS A 218 22.55 14.10 -13.05
N ASN A 219 23.19 14.62 -12.00
CA ASN A 219 22.51 14.93 -10.75
C ASN A 219 21.44 16.02 -10.94
N LYS A 220 21.74 17.09 -11.68
CA LYS A 220 20.77 18.15 -11.98
C LYS A 220 19.55 17.63 -12.76
N ILE A 221 19.77 16.74 -13.73
CA ILE A 221 18.68 16.09 -14.48
C ILE A 221 17.89 15.13 -13.58
N VAL A 222 18.56 14.34 -12.75
CA VAL A 222 17.90 13.43 -11.80
C VAL A 222 16.98 14.22 -10.87
N ASP A 223 17.46 15.31 -10.28
CA ASP A 223 16.68 16.17 -9.40
C ASP A 223 15.48 16.78 -10.13
N GLY A 224 15.69 17.34 -11.34
CA GLY A 224 14.61 17.88 -12.17
C GLY A 224 13.55 16.84 -12.56
N VAL A 225 13.98 15.60 -12.87
CA VAL A 225 13.05 14.49 -13.15
C VAL A 225 12.27 14.10 -11.89
N LEU A 226 12.90 14.04 -10.72
CA LEU A 226 12.23 13.73 -9.45
C LEU A 226 11.22 14.80 -9.04
N ASP A 227 11.53 16.08 -9.30
CA ASP A 227 10.61 17.20 -9.07
C ASP A 227 9.39 17.14 -10.00
N LYS A 228 9.60 16.81 -11.28
CA LYS A 228 8.50 16.57 -12.24
C LYS A 228 7.66 15.35 -11.88
N ILE A 229 8.27 14.29 -11.36
CA ILE A 229 7.54 13.13 -10.82
C ILE A 229 6.66 13.55 -9.64
N SER A 230 7.21 14.30 -8.69
CA SER A 230 6.51 14.72 -7.48
C SER A 230 5.37 15.71 -7.75
N SER A 231 5.45 16.48 -8.85
CA SER A 231 4.45 17.50 -9.19
C SER A 231 3.47 17.06 -10.29
N GLU A 232 3.95 16.74 -11.49
CA GLU A 232 3.13 16.48 -12.68
C GLU A 232 2.60 15.04 -12.68
N VAL A 233 3.48 14.06 -12.46
CA VAL A 233 3.08 12.64 -12.44
C VAL A 233 2.15 12.35 -11.27
N ASN A 234 2.39 12.98 -10.12
CA ASN A 234 1.56 12.84 -8.93
C ASN A 234 0.11 13.33 -9.16
N LYS A 235 -0.07 14.49 -9.81
CA LYS A 235 -1.40 15.03 -10.16
C LYS A 235 -2.12 14.12 -11.15
N GLU A 236 -1.41 13.69 -12.18
CA GLU A 236 -1.95 12.77 -13.19
C GLU A 236 -2.33 11.42 -12.57
N CYS A 237 -1.50 10.92 -11.64
CA CYS A 237 -1.76 9.70 -10.87
C CYS A 237 -3.06 9.79 -10.09
N LYS A 238 -3.27 10.89 -9.36
CA LYS A 238 -4.47 11.10 -8.56
C LYS A 238 -5.72 11.14 -9.43
N SER A 239 -5.68 11.88 -10.55
CA SER A 239 -6.79 11.98 -11.50
C SER A 239 -7.14 10.62 -12.13
N ARG A 240 -6.14 9.91 -12.67
CA ARG A 240 -6.34 8.61 -13.31
C ARG A 240 -6.79 7.53 -12.33
N SER A 241 -6.27 7.54 -11.10
CA SER A 241 -6.66 6.58 -10.07
C SER A 241 -8.15 6.72 -9.73
N PHE A 242 -8.63 7.95 -9.60
CA PHE A 242 -10.05 8.20 -9.33
C PHE A 242 -10.94 7.72 -10.47
N ILE A 243 -10.62 8.12 -11.71
CA ILE A 243 -11.40 7.74 -12.90
C ILE A 243 -11.41 6.23 -13.11
N ALA A 244 -10.26 5.56 -12.94
CA ALA A 244 -10.14 4.12 -13.14
C ALA A 244 -10.94 3.33 -12.10
N VAL A 245 -10.86 3.70 -10.82
CA VAL A 245 -11.65 3.05 -9.77
C VAL A 245 -13.13 3.29 -10.01
N GLN A 246 -13.54 4.54 -10.29
CA GLN A 246 -14.94 4.88 -10.55
C GLN A 246 -15.53 4.12 -11.74
N SER A 247 -14.74 3.88 -12.80
CA SER A 247 -15.19 3.20 -14.02
C SER A 247 -15.35 1.68 -13.85
N LEU A 248 -14.59 1.08 -12.93
CA LEU A 248 -14.60 -0.36 -12.67
C LEU A 248 -15.57 -0.74 -11.55
N THR A 249 -15.93 0.21 -10.68
CA THR A 249 -16.92 0.00 -9.62
C THR A 249 -18.37 0.13 -10.11
N PRO A 250 -19.28 -0.75 -9.66
CA PRO A 250 -20.72 -0.57 -9.85
C PRO A 250 -21.25 0.77 -9.34
N HIS A 251 -22.29 1.31 -9.99
CA HIS A 251 -22.89 2.61 -9.64
C HIS A 251 -23.55 2.65 -8.24
N ASP A 252 -23.82 1.49 -7.64
CA ASP A 252 -24.51 1.38 -6.34
C ASP A 252 -23.57 1.51 -5.13
N ILE A 253 -22.25 1.66 -5.35
CA ILE A 253 -21.26 1.80 -4.28
C ILE A 253 -21.21 3.23 -3.76
N ASN A 254 -21.11 3.38 -2.44
CA ASN A 254 -20.97 4.68 -1.77
C ASN A 254 -19.72 5.44 -2.27
N GLU A 255 -19.89 6.72 -2.59
CA GLU A 255 -18.83 7.62 -3.07
C GLU A 255 -17.62 7.70 -2.11
N ILE A 256 -17.83 7.53 -0.80
CA ILE A 256 -16.77 7.50 0.19
C ILE A 256 -15.84 6.30 -0.05
N ILE A 257 -16.40 5.12 -0.35
CA ILE A 257 -15.62 3.91 -0.61
C ILE A 257 -14.79 4.09 -1.88
N ILE A 258 -15.36 4.71 -2.92
CA ILE A 258 -14.66 5.01 -4.18
C ILE A 258 -13.50 5.99 -3.93
N LYS A 259 -13.74 7.07 -3.16
CA LYS A 259 -12.70 8.04 -2.80
C LYS A 259 -11.57 7.41 -1.98
N THR A 260 -11.91 6.57 -0.99
CA THR A 260 -10.92 5.88 -0.16
C THR A 260 -10.14 4.87 -0.99
N ALA A 261 -10.79 4.02 -1.78
CA ALA A 261 -10.13 3.05 -2.65
C ALA A 261 -9.22 3.75 -3.68
N SER A 262 -9.69 4.85 -4.29
CA SER A 262 -8.86 5.68 -5.18
C SER A 262 -7.64 6.27 -4.46
N GLY A 263 -7.79 6.68 -3.20
CA GLY A 263 -6.67 7.20 -2.39
C GLY A 263 -5.60 6.13 -2.16
N ILE A 264 -6.02 4.91 -1.81
CA ILE A 264 -5.12 3.77 -1.58
C ILE A 264 -4.41 3.38 -2.87
N VAL A 265 -5.15 3.29 -3.98
CA VAL A 265 -4.59 2.99 -5.32
C VAL A 265 -3.55 4.03 -5.72
N HIS A 266 -3.87 5.32 -5.55
CA HIS A 266 -2.97 6.43 -5.83
C HIS A 266 -1.67 6.33 -5.02
N GLN A 267 -1.79 6.15 -3.70
CA GLN A 267 -0.63 6.09 -2.81
C GLN A 267 0.24 4.86 -3.08
N SER A 268 -0.38 3.69 -3.29
CA SER A 268 0.34 2.46 -3.64
C SER A 268 1.06 2.56 -4.99
N ALA A 269 0.40 3.12 -6.01
CA ALA A 269 1.02 3.32 -7.32
C ALA A 269 2.18 4.32 -7.26
N MET A 270 2.03 5.41 -6.50
CA MET A 270 3.07 6.42 -6.32
C MET A 270 4.27 5.87 -5.55
N ASN A 271 4.05 5.09 -4.49
CA ASN A 271 5.13 4.46 -3.73
C ASN A 271 5.96 3.51 -4.61
N LYS A 272 5.30 2.66 -5.42
CA LYS A 272 5.99 1.79 -6.39
C LYS A 272 6.76 2.59 -7.44
N LEU A 273 6.20 3.72 -7.90
CA LEU A 273 6.88 4.60 -8.84
C LEU A 273 8.12 5.24 -8.22
N MET A 274 8.06 5.68 -6.96
CA MET A 274 9.18 6.30 -6.25
C MET A 274 10.28 5.28 -5.92
N GLU A 275 9.92 4.05 -5.58
CA GLU A 275 10.90 2.98 -5.42
C GLU A 275 11.61 2.68 -6.74
N TRP A 276 10.84 2.58 -7.84
CA TRP A 276 11.41 2.41 -9.17
C TRP A 276 12.29 3.60 -9.59
N SER A 277 11.87 4.83 -9.27
CA SER A 277 12.57 6.06 -9.65
C SER A 277 13.96 6.10 -9.01
N HIS A 278 14.05 5.85 -7.71
CA HIS A 278 15.32 5.84 -6.97
C HIS A 278 16.28 4.74 -7.46
N GLN A 279 15.78 3.59 -7.90
CA GLN A 279 16.61 2.48 -8.37
C GLN A 279 17.08 2.66 -9.83
N ASN A 280 16.27 3.27 -10.69
CA ASN A 280 16.48 3.19 -12.15
C ASN A 280 16.84 4.52 -12.82
N ILE A 281 16.41 5.66 -12.29
CA ILE A 281 16.53 6.96 -12.99
C ILE A 281 18.00 7.35 -13.17
N SER A 282 18.81 7.23 -12.12
CA SER A 282 20.24 7.59 -12.18
C SER A 282 20.99 6.79 -13.26
N VAL A 283 20.75 5.47 -13.33
CA VAL A 283 21.38 4.58 -14.31
C VAL A 283 20.93 4.88 -15.74
N ILE A 284 19.64 5.16 -15.93
CA ILE A 284 19.08 5.49 -17.25
C ILE A 284 19.65 6.82 -17.74
N ILE A 285 19.67 7.85 -16.89
CA ILE A 285 20.20 9.18 -17.23
C ILE A 285 21.69 9.09 -17.53
N GLU A 286 22.49 8.40 -16.71
CA GLU A 286 23.93 8.26 -16.96
C GLU A 286 24.22 7.63 -18.32
N LYS A 287 23.49 6.56 -18.68
CA LYS A 287 23.61 5.90 -19.99
C LYS A 287 23.22 6.83 -21.14
N LEU A 288 22.14 7.58 -21.00
CA LEU A 288 21.66 8.50 -22.04
C LEU A 288 22.59 9.70 -22.23
N VAL A 289 23.02 10.34 -21.14
CA VAL A 289 23.96 11.47 -21.17
C VAL A 289 25.30 11.03 -21.78
N ARG A 290 25.83 9.88 -21.37
CA ARG A 290 27.07 9.33 -21.94
C ARG A 290 26.95 9.07 -23.44
N LYS A 291 25.89 8.38 -23.87
CA LYS A 291 25.62 8.10 -25.29
C LYS A 291 25.50 9.37 -26.13
N ASP A 292 24.84 10.41 -25.61
CA ASP A 292 24.68 11.66 -26.34
C ASP A 292 25.97 12.50 -26.38
N MET A 293 26.77 12.49 -25.31
CA MET A 293 28.11 13.11 -25.31
C MET A 293 29.05 12.43 -26.30
N ASP A 294 29.06 11.09 -26.35
CA ASP A 294 29.87 10.33 -27.32
C ASP A 294 29.49 10.69 -28.77
N LYS A 295 28.20 10.87 -29.05
CA LYS A 295 27.73 11.35 -30.37
C LYS A 295 28.18 12.78 -30.67
N MET A 296 28.16 13.69 -29.69
CA MET A 296 28.60 15.08 -29.89
C MET A 296 30.09 15.15 -30.20
N ILE A 297 30.91 14.41 -29.46
CA ILE A 297 32.36 14.27 -29.72
C ILE A 297 32.60 13.73 -31.14
N THR A 298 31.87 12.68 -31.52
CA THR A 298 32.00 12.06 -32.85
C THR A 298 31.57 13.02 -33.98
N LYS A 299 30.46 13.75 -33.79
CA LYS A 299 29.99 14.75 -34.75
C LYS A 299 31.00 15.88 -34.95
N GLU A 300 31.61 16.37 -33.88
CA GLU A 300 32.62 17.41 -33.99
C GLU A 300 33.93 16.94 -34.62
N GLN A 301 34.36 15.71 -34.32
CA GLN A 301 35.51 15.09 -35.00
C GLN A 301 35.27 15.01 -36.52
N ASN A 302 34.05 14.63 -36.92
CA ASN A 302 33.67 14.57 -38.33
C ASN A 302 33.51 15.96 -38.97
N LEU A 303 33.09 16.97 -38.22
CA LEU A 303 32.97 18.34 -38.73
C LEU A 303 34.35 18.95 -39.05
N ALA A 304 35.33 18.73 -38.17
CA ALA A 304 36.72 19.14 -38.42
C ALA A 304 37.30 18.44 -39.66
N ALA A 305 37.11 17.12 -39.77
CA ALA A 305 37.54 16.33 -40.93
C ALA A 305 36.86 16.79 -42.23
N ASN A 306 35.56 17.12 -42.19
CA ASN A 306 34.85 17.64 -43.37
C ASN A 306 35.35 19.03 -43.80
N THR A 307 35.62 19.94 -42.87
CA THR A 307 36.20 21.25 -43.21
C THR A 307 37.57 21.10 -43.87
N TYR A 308 38.43 20.21 -43.36
CA TYR A 308 39.70 19.91 -44.00
C TYR A 308 39.54 19.26 -45.38
N ARG A 309 38.55 18.36 -45.55
CA ARG A 309 38.25 17.75 -46.86
C ARG A 309 37.75 18.75 -47.89
N VAL A 310 36.87 19.66 -47.50
CA VAL A 310 36.36 20.71 -48.40
C VAL A 310 37.49 21.63 -48.89
N HIS A 311 38.44 21.99 -48.01
CA HIS A 311 39.62 22.77 -48.40
C HIS A 311 40.70 21.96 -49.14
N ALA A 312 40.69 20.64 -49.03
CA ALA A 312 41.58 19.74 -49.75
C ALA A 312 41.05 19.37 -51.16
N GLU A 313 39.73 19.41 -51.36
CA GLU A 313 39.08 19.18 -52.66
C GLU A 313 39.12 20.44 -53.57
N ASP A 314 39.41 21.61 -53.01
CA ASP A 314 39.66 22.85 -53.76
C ASP A 314 41.11 22.88 -54.28
N THR A 315 41.30 22.53 -55.56
CA THR A 315 42.61 22.42 -56.21
C THR A 315 43.34 23.75 -56.36
N ASP A 316 42.62 24.88 -56.26
CA ASP A 316 43.19 26.22 -56.40
C ASP A 316 43.56 26.85 -55.05
N HIS A 317 43.31 26.15 -53.93
CA HIS A 317 43.64 26.64 -52.61
C HIS A 317 45.16 26.57 -52.33
N PRO A 318 45.84 27.68 -51.98
CA PRO A 318 47.31 27.75 -51.86
C PRO A 318 47.91 26.84 -50.76
N PHE A 319 47.06 26.28 -49.90
CA PHE A 319 47.44 25.40 -48.80
C PHE A 319 46.84 23.99 -48.89
N ASN A 320 46.34 23.57 -50.05
CA ASN A 320 45.72 22.25 -50.24
C ASN A 320 46.61 21.09 -49.72
N TRP A 321 47.90 21.09 -50.07
CA TRP A 321 48.87 20.09 -49.61
C TRP A 321 48.93 19.94 -48.07
N PHE A 322 48.72 21.04 -47.34
CA PHE A 322 48.74 21.06 -45.89
C PHE A 322 47.48 20.43 -45.29
N TYR A 323 46.31 20.69 -45.89
CA TYR A 323 45.06 20.04 -45.48
C TYR A 323 45.08 18.54 -45.76
N GLN A 324 45.64 18.12 -46.91
CA GLN A 324 45.87 16.71 -47.22
C GLN A 324 46.75 16.02 -46.16
N GLN A 325 47.83 16.68 -45.73
CA GLN A 325 48.74 16.15 -44.70
C GLN A 325 48.09 16.06 -43.31
N LEU A 326 47.18 16.98 -42.98
CA LEU A 326 46.39 16.92 -41.75
C LEU A 326 45.39 15.76 -41.76
N LEU A 327 44.72 15.53 -42.90
CA LEU A 327 43.82 14.39 -43.10
C LEU A 327 44.56 13.04 -43.00
N ASP A 328 45.76 12.96 -43.59
CA ASP A 328 46.59 11.75 -43.50
C ASP A 328 47.07 11.50 -42.07
N LYS A 329 47.40 12.55 -41.30
CA LYS A 329 47.73 12.45 -39.87
C LYS A 329 46.51 12.03 -39.02
N GLU A 330 45.31 12.48 -39.32
CA GLU A 330 44.08 12.04 -38.64
C GLU A 330 43.75 10.56 -38.97
N SER A 331 43.88 10.17 -40.24
CA SER A 331 43.70 8.78 -40.69
C SER A 331 44.71 7.83 -40.04
N ALA A 332 45.96 8.24 -39.92
CA ALA A 332 46.99 7.49 -39.21
C ALA A 332 46.67 7.35 -37.72
N LYS A 333 46.23 8.43 -37.03
CA LYS A 333 45.85 8.40 -35.61
C LYS A 333 44.65 7.48 -35.34
N ASN A 334 43.64 7.49 -36.21
CA ASN A 334 42.47 6.62 -36.08
C ASN A 334 42.83 5.14 -36.28
N LYS A 335 43.77 4.82 -37.18
CA LYS A 335 44.32 3.46 -37.33
C LYS A 335 45.10 3.01 -36.09
N THR A 336 45.85 3.89 -35.43
CA THR A 336 46.58 3.56 -34.19
C THR A 336 45.63 3.34 -33.00
N GLN A 337 44.53 4.08 -32.90
CA GLN A 337 43.51 3.85 -31.86
C GLN A 337 42.70 2.56 -32.09
N ALA A 338 42.44 2.18 -33.35
CA ALA A 338 41.80 0.90 -33.68
C ALA A 338 42.69 -0.31 -33.33
N HIS A 339 44.01 -0.21 -33.54
CA HIS A 339 44.95 -1.26 -33.15
C HIS A 339 45.17 -1.36 -31.63
N ALA A 340 45.15 -0.25 -30.89
CA ALA A 340 45.23 -0.28 -29.42
C ALA A 340 43.97 -0.91 -28.77
N GLY A 341 42.79 -0.75 -29.38
CA GLY A 341 41.54 -1.40 -28.93
C GLY A 341 41.48 -2.90 -29.18
N GLN A 342 42.24 -3.43 -30.15
CA GLN A 342 42.32 -4.88 -30.41
C GLN A 342 43.39 -5.60 -29.57
N SER A 343 44.34 -4.90 -28.98
CA SER A 343 45.39 -5.52 -28.15
C SER A 343 44.96 -5.83 -26.71
N VAL A 344 43.82 -5.29 -26.23
CA VAL A 344 43.30 -5.56 -24.86
C VAL A 344 42.26 -6.69 -24.85
N VAL A 345 41.80 -7.16 -26.02
CA VAL A 345 40.85 -8.28 -26.13
C VAL A 345 41.55 -9.65 -26.20
N GLY A 346 42.89 -9.68 -26.26
CA GLY A 346 43.70 -10.91 -26.38
C GLY A 346 44.12 -11.60 -25.08
N GLU A 347 44.01 -10.96 -23.91
CA GLU A 347 44.52 -11.53 -22.63
C GLU A 347 43.43 -11.90 -21.61
N SER A 348 42.15 -11.69 -21.92
CA SER A 348 41.02 -12.07 -21.04
C SER A 348 40.20 -13.25 -21.58
N GLN A 349 40.82 -14.19 -22.30
CA GLN A 349 40.19 -15.44 -22.75
C GLN A 349 40.85 -16.71 -22.17
N ARG A 350 41.67 -16.61 -21.11
CA ARG A 350 42.34 -17.79 -20.51
C ARG A 350 41.87 -18.22 -19.12
N ASN A 351 40.89 -17.55 -18.50
CA ASN A 351 40.44 -17.90 -17.13
C ASN A 351 38.95 -18.27 -16.95
N ASP A 352 38.08 -18.18 -17.97
CA ASP A 352 36.65 -18.55 -17.82
C ASP A 352 36.35 -19.97 -18.33
N SER A 353 37.11 -20.95 -17.83
CA SER A 353 36.85 -22.38 -18.03
C SER A 353 36.50 -23.10 -16.74
N VAL A 354 35.91 -22.44 -15.73
CA VAL A 354 35.28 -23.13 -14.58
C VAL A 354 34.14 -22.27 -14.02
N GLN A 355 32.91 -22.57 -14.47
CA GLN A 355 31.62 -22.47 -13.75
C GLN A 355 30.49 -22.17 -14.74
N LYS A 356 30.02 -23.26 -15.35
CA LYS A 356 28.75 -23.31 -16.07
C LYS A 356 27.93 -24.41 -15.40
N ILE A 357 27.14 -24.05 -14.39
CA ILE A 357 26.09 -24.91 -13.83
C ILE A 357 24.86 -24.04 -13.56
N GLU A 358 23.83 -24.33 -14.35
CA GLU A 358 22.38 -24.24 -14.09
C GLU A 358 21.78 -22.97 -13.50
N LEU A 359 20.88 -22.35 -14.26
CA LEU A 359 19.46 -22.19 -13.90
C LEU A 359 18.73 -21.46 -15.03
N ASP A 360 18.36 -22.21 -16.07
CA ASP A 360 17.15 -21.96 -16.84
C ASP A 360 16.07 -22.86 -16.24
N ASP A 361 15.18 -22.28 -15.44
CA ASP A 361 13.79 -22.72 -15.35
C ASP A 361 13.00 -21.69 -14.53
N VAL A 362 12.03 -21.05 -15.18
CA VAL A 362 10.62 -20.94 -14.74
C VAL A 362 9.95 -19.81 -15.53
N ARG A 363 8.82 -20.20 -16.13
CA ARG A 363 7.78 -19.43 -16.82
C ARG A 363 7.29 -18.19 -16.09
#